data_AF-A0A9E4AYA8-F1
#
_entry.id   AF-A0A9E4AYA8-F1
#
_cell.length_a   1.000
_cell.length_b   1.000
_cell.length_c   1.000
_cell.angle_alpha   90.00
_cell.angle_beta   90.00
_cell.angle_gamma   90.00
#
_symmetry.space_group_name_H-M   'P 1'
#
loop_
_entity.id
_entity.type
_entity.pdbx_description
1 polymer ?
#
loop_
_entity_poly.entity_id
_entity_poly.type
_entity_poly.pdbx_seq_one_letter_code
_entity_poly.pdbx_strand_id
1 'polypeptide(L)'
;MRRKVLLCRSRETYDDFREVPQDFQNHALRRNDKAFTNFRRRCKENAPKKGYPRHKKRVRSLTWSLRKYTKVVRKKTKDPDKQTIRVRENPIIETDFRHNRLKVPKLGEVKIRMHRPLQGDPKEVTIVKKASGWYAHIVYRLPLLQLTLARPTT
;
A
#
# COMPACT_ATOMS: atom_id res chain seq x y z
N MET A 1 -17.23 -16.07 3.10
CA MET A 1 -17.61 -14.93 2.24
C MET A 1 -16.40 -14.13 1.81
N ARG A 2 -16.29 -13.77 0.51
CA ARG A 2 -15.19 -12.95 -0.01
C ARG A 2 -15.37 -11.49 0.45
N ARG A 3 -14.40 -10.95 1.22
CA ARG A 3 -14.41 -9.57 1.79
C ARG A 3 -14.82 -8.47 0.79
N LYS A 4 -14.47 -8.66 -0.48
CA LYS A 4 -14.79 -7.73 -1.57
C LYS A 4 -16.31 -7.57 -1.77
N VAL A 5 -17.08 -8.63 -1.61
CA VAL A 5 -18.54 -8.63 -1.79
C VAL A 5 -19.21 -7.81 -0.68
N LEU A 6 -18.77 -7.99 0.56
CA LEU A 6 -19.29 -7.22 1.71
C LEU A 6 -19.03 -5.72 1.51
N LEU A 7 -17.83 -5.35 1.09
CA LEU A 7 -17.50 -3.94 0.88
C LEU A 7 -18.27 -3.31 -0.29
N CYS A 8 -18.50 -4.05 -1.38
CA CYS A 8 -19.34 -3.56 -2.47
C CYS A 8 -20.76 -3.25 -1.97
N ARG A 9 -21.38 -4.21 -1.28
CA ARG A 9 -22.73 -4.04 -0.73
C ARG A 9 -22.80 -2.88 0.26
N SER A 10 -21.83 -2.74 1.18
CA SER A 10 -21.82 -1.60 2.11
C SER A 10 -21.66 -0.25 1.42
N ARG A 11 -20.92 -0.17 0.30
CA ARG A 11 -20.78 1.07 -0.50
C ARG A 11 -22.01 1.40 -1.33
N GLU A 12 -22.90 0.43 -1.55
CA GLU A 12 -24.21 0.65 -2.16
C GLU A 12 -25.19 1.22 -1.13
N THR A 13 -25.13 0.74 0.11
CA THR A 13 -26.04 1.14 1.19
C THR A 13 -25.67 2.47 1.86
N TYR A 14 -24.39 2.76 2.04
CA TYR A 14 -23.93 3.92 2.81
C TYR A 14 -23.12 4.89 1.95
N ASP A 15 -23.55 6.15 1.89
CA ASP A 15 -22.87 7.18 1.09
C ASP A 15 -21.51 7.61 1.68
N ASP A 16 -21.36 7.61 3.01
CA ASP A 16 -20.08 7.91 3.70
C ASP A 16 -18.95 6.98 3.24
N PHE A 17 -19.28 5.74 2.87
CA PHE A 17 -18.30 4.77 2.38
C PHE A 17 -17.84 5.10 0.95
N ARG A 18 -18.61 5.88 0.19
CA ARG A 18 -18.21 6.30 -1.15
C ARG A 18 -17.15 7.38 -1.09
N GLU A 19 -17.21 8.30 -0.12
CA GLU A 19 -16.23 9.37 0.06
C GLU A 19 -14.80 8.82 0.22
N VAL A 20 -14.66 7.80 1.07
CA VAL A 20 -13.36 7.20 1.37
C VAL A 20 -12.88 6.30 0.21
N PRO A 21 -11.58 6.37 -0.17
CA PRO A 21 -10.99 5.45 -1.13
C PRO A 21 -11.20 3.98 -0.75
N GLN A 22 -11.63 3.17 -1.72
CA GLN A 22 -11.90 1.76 -1.51
C GLN A 22 -10.66 0.97 -1.04
N ASP A 23 -9.46 1.38 -1.48
CA ASP A 23 -8.22 0.74 -1.05
C ASP A 23 -7.97 0.86 0.46
N PHE A 24 -8.31 1.99 1.08
CA PHE A 24 -8.15 2.18 2.53
C PHE A 24 -9.08 1.25 3.31
N GLN A 25 -10.34 1.15 2.87
CA GLN A 25 -11.35 0.27 3.45
C GLN A 25 -10.93 -1.21 3.34
N ASN A 26 -10.44 -1.62 2.17
CA ASN A 26 -9.91 -2.97 1.96
C ASN A 26 -8.78 -3.33 2.92
N HIS A 27 -7.85 -2.39 3.17
CA HIS A 27 -6.76 -2.59 4.12
C HIS A 27 -7.23 -2.63 5.57
N ALA A 28 -8.24 -1.83 5.94
CA ALA A 28 -8.87 -1.91 7.26
C ALA A 28 -9.50 -3.29 7.50
N LEU A 29 -10.26 -3.81 6.52
CA LEU A 29 -10.84 -5.15 6.58
C LEU A 29 -9.75 -6.24 6.70
N ARG A 30 -8.72 -6.18 5.86
CA ARG A 30 -7.59 -7.14 5.93
C ARG A 30 -6.93 -7.18 7.31
N ARG A 31 -6.78 -6.03 7.97
CA ARG A 31 -6.22 -5.96 9.34
C ARG A 31 -7.16 -6.58 10.35
N ASN A 32 -8.46 -6.33 10.23
CA ASN A 32 -9.49 -6.92 11.09
C ASN A 32 -9.45 -8.46 10.96
N ASP A 33 -9.50 -8.98 9.74
CA ASP A 33 -9.41 -10.42 9.49
C ASP A 33 -8.13 -11.04 10.07
N LYS A 34 -6.96 -10.42 9.83
CA LYS A 34 -5.69 -10.92 10.35
C LYS A 34 -5.68 -10.97 11.88
N ALA A 35 -6.28 -9.98 12.53
CA ALA A 35 -6.40 -9.96 13.98
C ALA A 35 -7.26 -11.14 14.48
N PHE A 36 -8.40 -11.42 13.83
CA PHE A 36 -9.25 -12.56 14.16
C PHE A 36 -8.61 -13.91 13.83
N THR A 37 -7.93 -14.05 12.70
CA THR A 37 -7.18 -15.27 12.36
C THR A 37 -6.12 -15.56 13.42
N ASN A 38 -5.35 -14.54 13.82
CA ASN A 38 -4.34 -14.69 14.88
C ASN A 38 -4.95 -15.02 16.24
N PHE A 39 -6.09 -14.41 16.58
CA PHE A 39 -6.82 -14.71 17.80
C PHE A 39 -7.31 -16.17 17.83
N ARG A 40 -8.01 -16.61 16.77
CA ARG A 40 -8.50 -17.99 16.64
C ARG A 40 -7.37 -19.01 16.70
N ARG A 41 -6.23 -18.69 16.06
CA ARG A 41 -5.01 -19.50 16.14
C ARG A 41 -4.54 -19.66 17.59
N ARG A 42 -4.45 -18.56 18.36
CA ARG A 42 -4.07 -18.59 19.78
C ARG A 42 -5.06 -19.36 20.66
N CYS A 43 -6.35 -19.29 20.37
CA CYS A 43 -7.35 -20.08 21.08
C CYS A 43 -7.16 -21.58 20.84
N LYS A 44 -6.86 -21.98 19.60
CA LYS A 44 -6.59 -23.38 19.26
C LYS A 44 -5.33 -23.92 19.93
N GLU A 45 -4.29 -23.09 20.04
CA GLU A 45 -3.01 -23.43 20.68
C GLU A 45 -3.04 -23.30 22.21
N ASN A 46 -4.19 -22.95 22.81
CA ASN A 46 -4.32 -22.67 24.25
C ASN A 46 -3.24 -21.73 24.82
N ALA A 47 -2.87 -20.71 24.06
CA ALA A 47 -1.82 -19.78 24.47
C ALA A 47 -2.22 -18.97 25.72
N PRO A 48 -1.28 -18.67 26.65
CA PRO A 48 -1.58 -17.99 27.90
C PRO A 48 -2.11 -16.56 27.72
N LYS A 49 -1.78 -15.88 26.61
CA LYS A 49 -2.22 -14.51 26.29
C LYS A 49 -3.21 -14.48 25.11
N LYS A 50 -4.45 -14.94 25.37
CA LYS A 50 -5.58 -14.92 24.40
C LYS A 50 -6.49 -13.69 24.55
N GLY A 51 -5.98 -12.51 24.22
CA GLY A 51 -6.79 -11.29 24.20
C GLY A 51 -7.66 -11.18 22.93
N TYR A 52 -8.96 -10.87 23.08
CA TYR A 52 -9.86 -10.61 21.95
C TYR A 52 -9.42 -9.34 21.19
N PRO A 53 -9.44 -9.33 19.84
CA PRO A 53 -9.09 -8.15 19.06
C PRO A 53 -9.93 -6.92 19.42
N ARG A 54 -9.29 -5.83 19.84
CA ARG A 54 -9.96 -4.56 20.17
C ARG A 54 -9.76 -3.52 19.06
N HIS A 55 -10.83 -2.82 18.68
CA HIS A 55 -10.74 -1.70 17.75
C HIS A 55 -10.25 -0.44 18.46
N LYS A 56 -9.42 0.34 17.77
CA LYS A 56 -8.93 1.62 18.28
C LYS A 56 -9.92 2.73 17.92
N LYS A 57 -10.17 3.66 18.85
CA LYS A 57 -11.03 4.83 18.62
C LYS A 57 -10.55 5.74 17.49
N ARG A 58 -9.24 5.80 17.25
CA ARG A 58 -8.63 6.69 16.23
C ARG A 58 -7.81 5.88 15.23
N VAL A 59 -8.01 6.20 13.94
CA VAL A 59 -7.18 5.68 12.86
C VAL A 59 -5.85 6.44 12.86
N ARG A 60 -4.75 5.71 13.08
CA ARG A 60 -3.39 6.28 13.08
C ARG A 60 -2.63 6.02 11.78
N SER A 61 -3.18 5.19 10.88
CA SER A 61 -2.50 4.82 9.64
C SER A 61 -3.48 4.54 8.50
N LEU A 62 -3.21 5.11 7.33
CA LEU A 62 -3.95 4.89 6.08
C LEU A 62 -3.01 4.21 5.09
N THR A 63 -3.42 3.08 4.52
CA THR A 63 -2.59 2.28 3.61
C THR A 63 -3.34 1.98 2.34
N TRP A 64 -2.65 2.09 1.21
CA TRP A 64 -3.12 1.60 -0.08
C TRP A 64 -2.02 0.83 -0.80
N SER A 65 -2.44 -0.10 -1.65
CA SER A 65 -1.54 -0.90 -2.48
C SER A 65 -1.50 -0.33 -3.89
N LEU A 66 -0.31 -0.21 -4.45
CA LEU A 66 -0.12 0.18 -5.84
C LEU A 66 -0.36 -1.05 -6.72
N ARG A 67 -1.46 -1.03 -7.48
CA ARG A 67 -1.80 -2.12 -8.39
C ARG A 67 -0.84 -2.11 -9.58
N LYS A 68 -0.45 -3.32 -10.00
CA LYS A 68 0.23 -3.49 -11.28
C LYS A 68 -0.78 -3.24 -12.37
N TYR A 69 -0.46 -2.36 -13.30
CA TYR A 69 -1.17 -2.22 -14.55
C TYR A 69 -0.33 -2.80 -15.67
N THR A 70 -1.02 -3.23 -16.70
CA THR A 70 -0.36 -3.74 -17.90
C THR A 70 0.08 -2.55 -18.73
N LYS A 71 1.39 -2.37 -18.90
CA LYS A 71 1.96 -1.37 -19.81
C LYS A 71 2.37 -2.10 -21.09
N VAL A 72 1.68 -1.81 -22.18
CA VAL A 72 2.11 -2.28 -23.51
C VAL A 72 3.33 -1.44 -23.88
N VAL A 73 4.50 -2.08 -23.97
CA VAL A 73 5.71 -1.42 -24.45
C VAL A 73 5.76 -1.67 -25.96
N ARG A 74 5.71 -0.61 -26.76
CA ARG A 74 6.03 -0.72 -28.19
C ARG A 74 7.52 -1.06 -28.31
N LYS A 75 7.86 -2.17 -28.97
CA LYS A 75 9.26 -2.46 -29.35
C LYS A 75 9.76 -1.35 -30.29
N LYS A 76 11.05 -1.02 -30.22
CA LYS A 76 11.74 -0.11 -31.17
C LYS A 76 12.07 -0.77 -32.52
N THR A 77 11.86 -2.08 -32.68
CA THR A 77 12.22 -2.87 -33.88
C THR A 77 10.97 -3.43 -34.56
N LYS A 78 11.01 -3.60 -35.89
CA LYS A 78 9.89 -3.88 -36.81
C LYS A 78 9.16 -5.23 -36.64
N ASP A 79 9.60 -6.14 -35.77
CA ASP A 79 8.94 -7.44 -35.55
C ASP A 79 7.68 -7.35 -34.65
N PRO A 80 6.53 -7.96 -35.04
CA PRO A 80 5.19 -7.57 -34.56
C PRO A 80 4.78 -8.07 -33.17
N ASP A 81 5.62 -8.78 -32.43
CA ASP A 81 5.26 -9.27 -31.09
C ASP A 81 5.37 -8.16 -30.03
N LYS A 82 4.23 -7.53 -29.72
CA LYS A 82 4.07 -6.55 -28.64
C LYS A 82 4.38 -7.21 -27.28
N GLN A 83 5.60 -7.02 -26.78
CA GLN A 83 5.93 -7.50 -25.43
C GLN A 83 5.20 -6.66 -24.38
N THR A 84 4.37 -7.33 -23.59
CA THR A 84 3.52 -6.70 -22.57
C THR A 84 4.14 -6.84 -21.18
N ILE A 85 4.46 -5.73 -20.49
CA ILE A 85 5.10 -5.74 -19.16
C ILE A 85 4.12 -5.21 -18.09
N ARG A 86 4.02 -5.88 -16.94
CA ARG A 86 3.18 -5.44 -15.81
C ARG A 86 3.97 -4.55 -14.84
N VAL A 87 3.79 -3.24 -14.95
CA VAL A 87 4.50 -2.20 -14.17
C VAL A 87 3.57 -1.61 -13.10
N ARG A 88 4.12 -1.00 -12.04
CA ARG A 88 3.35 -0.20 -11.07
C ARG A 88 3.61 1.27 -11.31
N GLU A 89 2.59 2.11 -11.11
CA GLU A 89 2.80 3.57 -11.18
C GLU A 89 3.77 3.95 -10.07
N ASN A 90 4.78 4.77 -10.41
CA ASN A 90 5.59 5.41 -9.39
C ASN A 90 4.65 6.36 -8.61
N PRO A 91 4.46 6.16 -7.30
CA PRO A 91 3.57 7.02 -6.52
C PRO A 91 4.15 8.42 -6.33
N ILE A 92 5.42 8.61 -6.66
CA ILE A 92 6.11 9.89 -6.60
C ILE A 92 6.11 10.53 -7.98
N ILE A 93 5.72 11.80 -8.00
CA ILE A 93 5.97 12.70 -9.10
C ILE A 93 7.19 13.52 -8.71
N GLU A 94 8.31 13.25 -9.37
CA GLU A 94 9.48 14.11 -9.32
C GLU A 94 9.09 15.41 -10.01
N THR A 95 9.14 16.50 -9.25
CA THR A 95 8.75 17.84 -9.72
C THR A 95 10.01 18.70 -9.66
N ASP A 96 10.20 19.60 -10.63
CA ASP A 96 11.33 20.53 -10.64
C ASP A 96 11.29 21.56 -9.49
N PHE A 97 10.11 21.72 -8.88
CA PHE A 97 9.94 22.52 -7.68
C PHE A 97 10.48 21.80 -6.44
N ARG A 98 11.05 22.57 -5.50
CA ARG A 98 11.76 22.23 -4.23
C ARG A 98 11.41 20.92 -3.48
N HIS A 99 10.25 20.30 -3.71
CA HIS A 99 9.82 19.08 -3.04
C HIS A 99 9.03 18.14 -3.95
N ASN A 100 9.27 16.84 -3.76
CA ASN A 100 8.54 15.79 -4.44
C ASN A 100 7.07 15.75 -4.03
N ARG A 101 6.22 15.17 -4.87
CA ARG A 101 4.78 15.01 -4.62
C ARG A 101 4.38 13.54 -4.58
N LEU A 102 3.55 13.18 -3.61
CA LEU A 102 2.99 11.85 -3.42
C LEU A 102 1.53 11.83 -3.87
N LYS A 103 1.19 10.96 -4.83
CA LYS A 103 -0.19 10.76 -5.28
C LYS A 103 -0.97 9.92 -4.26
N VAL A 104 -1.98 10.53 -3.64
CA VAL A 104 -2.88 9.89 -2.68
C VAL A 104 -4.26 9.69 -3.31
N PRO A 105 -4.85 8.48 -3.24
CA PRO A 105 -6.17 8.20 -3.81
C PRO A 105 -7.22 9.18 -3.27
N LYS A 106 -7.99 9.82 -4.18
CA LYS A 106 -9.03 10.85 -3.92
C LYS A 106 -8.59 12.13 -3.21
N LEU A 107 -7.41 12.17 -2.60
CA LEU A 107 -6.88 13.36 -1.94
C LEU A 107 -5.99 14.19 -2.89
N GLY A 108 -5.53 13.60 -3.99
CA GLY A 108 -4.69 14.27 -4.97
C GLY A 108 -3.21 14.21 -4.59
N GLU A 109 -2.46 15.27 -4.88
CA GLU A 109 -1.02 15.33 -4.69
C GLU A 109 -0.66 15.95 -3.35
N VAL A 110 0.13 15.22 -2.55
CA VAL A 110 0.60 15.67 -1.24
C VAL A 110 2.10 15.92 -1.29
N LYS A 111 2.52 17.11 -0.89
CA LYS A 111 3.93 17.48 -0.77
C LYS A 111 4.64 16.52 0.19
N ILE A 112 5.75 15.92 -0.24
CA ILE A 112 6.55 14.99 0.55
C ILE A 112 8.03 15.38 0.56
N ARG A 113 8.64 15.35 1.76
CA ARG A 113 10.09 15.49 1.92
C ARG A 113 10.69 14.09 2.07
N MET A 114 11.48 13.67 1.08
CA MET A 114 12.13 12.37 1.09
C MET A 114 13.56 12.49 1.60
N HIS A 115 13.97 11.54 2.44
CA HIS A 115 15.34 11.44 2.93
C HIS A 115 16.16 10.37 2.20
N ARG A 116 15.51 9.51 1.40
CA ARG A 116 16.15 8.43 0.61
C ARG A 116 15.49 8.35 -0.77
N PRO A 117 16.28 8.09 -1.84
CA PRO A 117 15.74 7.81 -3.17
C PRO A 117 15.00 6.47 -3.22
N LEU A 118 14.11 6.28 -4.20
CA LEU A 118 13.44 5.00 -4.41
C LEU A 118 14.37 4.02 -5.14
N GLN A 119 14.57 2.84 -4.57
CA GLN A 119 15.50 1.82 -5.09
C GLN A 119 14.80 0.59 -5.69
N GLY A 120 13.49 0.63 -5.98
CA GLY A 120 12.80 -0.53 -6.54
C GLY A 120 11.30 -0.34 -6.77
N ASP A 121 10.59 -1.45 -7.04
CA ASP A 121 9.16 -1.46 -7.36
C ASP A 121 8.30 -1.13 -6.12
N PRO A 122 7.65 0.05 -6.05
CA PRO A 122 6.84 0.44 -4.91
C PRO A 122 5.59 -0.43 -4.85
N LYS A 123 5.37 -1.15 -3.74
CA LYS A 123 4.26 -2.09 -3.57
C LYS A 123 3.09 -1.47 -2.81
N GLU A 124 3.39 -0.84 -1.68
CA GLU A 124 2.41 -0.35 -0.73
C GLU A 124 2.89 0.97 -0.14
N VAL A 125 1.98 1.92 0.00
CA VAL A 125 2.23 3.21 0.66
C VAL A 125 1.34 3.28 1.89
N THR A 126 1.92 3.66 3.02
CA THR A 126 1.22 3.85 4.28
C THR A 126 1.52 5.22 4.86
N ILE A 127 0.50 6.05 5.00
CA ILE A 127 0.59 7.30 5.75
C ILE A 127 0.33 6.99 7.23
N VAL A 128 1.22 7.44 8.11
CA VAL A 128 1.13 7.26 9.57
C VAL A 128 1.08 8.61 10.25
N LYS A 129 0.10 8.81 11.13
CA LYS A 129 0.01 9.97 12.02
C LYS A 129 0.78 9.69 13.31
N LYS A 130 1.87 10.41 13.51
CA LYS A 130 2.62 10.48 14.78
C LYS A 130 2.31 11.82 15.49
N ALA A 131 2.82 11.99 16.71
CA ALA A 131 2.66 13.24 17.47
C ALA A 131 3.32 14.43 16.74
N SER A 132 4.51 14.21 16.16
CA SER A 132 5.28 15.22 15.42
C SER A 132 4.76 15.55 14.02
N GLY A 133 3.82 14.76 13.49
CA GLY A 133 3.27 14.98 12.15
C GLY A 133 2.96 13.70 11.38
N TRP A 134 2.82 13.86 10.07
CA TRP A 134 2.48 12.79 9.14
C TRP A 134 3.72 12.27 8.43
N TYR A 135 3.85 10.94 8.40
CA TYR A 135 4.98 10.25 7.77
C TYR A 135 4.47 9.26 6.73
N ALA A 136 5.13 9.17 5.59
CA ALA A 136 4.83 8.16 4.58
C ALA A 136 5.86 7.02 4.68
N HIS A 137 5.36 5.80 4.87
CA HIS A 137 6.12 4.57 4.81
C HIS A 137 5.84 3.93 3.45
N ILE A 138 6.87 3.78 2.64
CA ILE A 138 6.76 3.18 1.30
C ILE A 138 7.51 1.85 1.34
N VAL A 139 6.82 0.78 0.96
CA VAL A 139 7.35 -0.58 0.92
C VAL A 139 7.65 -0.92 -0.53
N TYR A 140 8.91 -1.22 -0.82
CA TYR A 140 9.35 -1.65 -2.15
C TYR A 140 9.53 -3.16 -2.19
N ARG A 141 9.38 -3.73 -3.38
CA ARG A 141 9.91 -5.05 -3.69
C ARG A 141 11.23 -4.84 -4.39
N LEU A 142 12.33 -5.26 -3.76
CA LEU A 142 13.63 -5.30 -4.41
C LEU A 142 13.73 -6.58 -5.25
N PRO A 143 14.13 -6.51 -6.52
CA PRO A 143 14.56 -7.69 -7.25
C PRO A 143 15.88 -8.19 -6.66
N LEU A 144 16.05 -9.52 -6.59
CA LEU A 144 17.17 -10.19 -5.92
C LEU A 144 18.55 -9.75 -6.42
N LEU A 145 18.64 -9.15 -7.61
CA LEU A 145 19.86 -8.69 -8.26
C LEU A 145 20.52 -7.44 -7.62
N GLN A 146 19.86 -6.72 -6.71
CA GLN A 146 20.42 -5.50 -6.11
C GLN A 146 20.87 -5.63 -4.64
N LEU A 147 20.78 -6.82 -4.04
CA LEU A 147 21.16 -7.02 -2.65
C LEU A 147 22.70 -7.00 -2.42
N THR A 148 23.49 -7.09 -3.48
CA THR A 148 24.95 -7.19 -3.44
C THR A 148 25.65 -5.84 -3.33
N LEU A 149 25.02 -4.73 -3.74
CA LEU A 149 25.66 -3.40 -3.73
C LEU A 149 25.45 -2.61 -2.43
N ALA A 150 24.61 -3.08 -1.52
CA ALA A 150 24.22 -2.34 -0.31
C ALA A 150 24.79 -2.88 1.00
N ARG A 151 25.65 -3.92 0.96
CA ARG A 151 26.42 -4.31 2.13
C ARG A 151 27.70 -3.48 2.13
N PRO A 152 27.89 -2.51 3.05
CA PRO A 152 29.23 -2.02 3.28
C PRO A 152 30.06 -3.21 3.78
N THR A 153 31.07 -3.58 3.01
CA THR A 153 32.18 -4.40 3.51
C THR A 153 32.76 -3.68 4.72
N THR A 154 32.69 -4.35 5.87
CA THR A 154 33.43 -3.97 7.08
C THR A 154 34.92 -3.95 6.80
#